data_AF-A0AAV3XTN3-F1
#
_entry.id   AF-A0AAV3XTN3-F1
#
_cell.length_a   1.000
_cell.length_b   1.000
_cell.length_c   1.000
_cell.angle_alpha   90.00
_cell.angle_beta   90.00
_cell.angle_gamma   90.00
#
_symmetry.space_group_name_H-M   'P 1'
#
loop_
_entity.id
_entity.type
_entity.pdbx_description
1 polymer ?
#
loop_
_entity_poly.entity_id
_entity_poly.type
_entity_poly.pdbx_seq_one_letter_code
_entity_poly.pdbx_strand_id
1 'polypeptide(L)'
;MEKAKGYLKSQDIVIVTGDFNPKVGDERVEDVVGPSGIGTVNERAIRLIEWCQINDFTITNTWSQNNPRRQWTWKSPGDRSRNKIDYILIQKRFRNAVKTSKSLPGADCGSDHIPVMCKFQIMLKKLRRAKANPKF
;
A
#
# COMPACT_ATOMS: atom_id res chain seq x y z
N MET A 1 -5.51 7.35 -13.40
CA MET A 1 -5.71 7.64 -11.97
C MET A 1 -6.35 9.00 -11.72
N GLU A 2 -5.92 10.06 -12.42
CA GLU A 2 -6.51 11.40 -12.31
C GLU A 2 -8.02 11.43 -12.59
N LYS A 3 -8.48 10.70 -13.61
CA LYS A 3 -9.91 10.54 -13.90
C LYS A 3 -10.69 9.94 -12.73
N ALA A 4 -10.09 9.03 -11.96
CA ALA A 4 -10.73 8.43 -10.79
C ALA A 4 -10.81 9.42 -9.62
N LYS A 5 -9.81 10.32 -9.47
CA LYS A 5 -9.80 11.34 -8.41
C LYS A 5 -10.99 12.29 -8.48
N GLY A 6 -11.50 12.59 -9.68
CA GLY A 6 -12.68 13.44 -9.86
C GLY A 6 -13.97 12.89 -9.21
N TYR A 7 -14.01 11.59 -8.92
CA TYR A 7 -15.15 10.95 -8.25
C TYR A 7 -14.98 10.80 -6.73
N LEU A 8 -13.78 11.12 -6.20
CA LEU A 8 -13.45 10.88 -4.79
C LEU A 8 -13.80 12.10 -3.95
N LYS A 9 -14.52 11.87 -2.85
CA LYS A 9 -14.80 12.92 -1.87
C LYS A 9 -13.58 13.10 -0.98
N SER A 10 -13.47 14.30 -0.41
CA SER A 10 -12.42 14.59 0.57
C SER A 10 -12.45 13.69 1.79
N GLN A 11 -13.53 12.95 2.08
CA GLN A 11 -13.61 12.04 3.23
C GLN A 11 -13.23 10.59 2.90
N ASP A 12 -13.10 10.27 1.61
CA ASP A 12 -12.86 8.91 1.15
C ASP A 12 -11.41 8.49 1.42
N ILE A 13 -11.24 7.27 1.95
CA ILE A 13 -9.92 6.67 2.12
C ILE A 13 -9.53 6.02 0.80
N VAL A 14 -8.50 6.57 0.15
CA VAL A 14 -7.98 6.01 -1.11
C VAL A 14 -6.78 5.13 -0.80
N ILE A 15 -6.90 3.88 -1.23
CA ILE A 15 -5.84 2.87 -1.19
C ILE A 15 -5.59 2.44 -2.62
N VAL A 16 -4.31 2.32 -2.97
CA VAL A 16 -3.85 1.95 -4.31
C VAL A 16 -2.96 0.74 -4.12
N THR A 17 -3.25 -0.34 -4.82
CA THR A 17 -2.54 -1.59 -4.63
C THR A 17 -2.38 -2.32 -5.95
N GLY A 18 -1.32 -3.11 -6.05
CA GLY A 18 -1.03 -3.95 -7.21
C GLY A 18 0.45 -4.18 -7.36
N ASP A 19 0.80 -4.81 -8.48
CA ASP A 19 2.15 -4.88 -8.99
C ASP A 19 2.49 -3.56 -9.68
N PHE A 20 3.45 -2.83 -9.13
CA PHE A 20 3.92 -1.59 -9.74
C PHE A 20 5.18 -1.84 -10.58
N ASN A 21 6.01 -2.84 -10.22
CA ASN A 21 7.34 -3.14 -10.77
C ASN A 21 8.59 -2.28 -10.36
N PRO A 22 8.50 -1.21 -9.52
CA PRO A 22 9.65 -0.56 -8.91
C PRO A 22 10.40 -1.36 -7.85
N LYS A 23 11.69 -1.06 -7.72
CA LYS A 23 12.52 -1.39 -6.55
C LYS A 23 12.85 -0.09 -5.81
N VAL A 24 12.23 0.14 -4.66
CA VAL A 24 12.25 1.46 -4.00
C VAL A 24 13.43 1.71 -3.06
N GLY A 25 14.39 0.80 -2.95
CA GLY A 25 15.48 0.95 -1.98
C GLY A 25 15.09 0.50 -0.58
N ASP A 26 16.08 0.38 0.29
CA ASP A 26 15.95 0.25 1.74
C ASP A 26 16.15 1.59 2.48
N GLU A 27 16.50 2.64 1.76
CA GLU A 27 16.62 3.99 2.30
C GLU A 27 15.25 4.66 2.49
N ARG A 28 15.13 5.39 3.59
CA ARG A 28 13.94 6.19 3.89
C ARG A 28 13.90 7.41 2.98
N VAL A 29 12.74 7.64 2.36
CA VAL A 29 12.44 8.88 1.63
C VAL A 29 11.29 9.60 2.33
N GLU A 30 11.64 10.62 3.11
CA GLU A 30 10.72 11.49 3.85
C GLU A 30 9.65 10.70 4.63
N ASP A 31 8.38 10.82 4.21
CA ASP A 31 7.23 10.07 4.71
C ASP A 31 6.55 9.23 3.60
N VAL A 32 7.21 9.06 2.46
CA VAL A 32 6.74 8.26 1.33
C VAL A 32 7.23 6.82 1.42
N VAL A 33 8.55 6.63 1.54
CA VAL A 33 9.20 5.31 1.60
C VAL A 33 9.79 5.10 2.98
N GLY A 34 9.44 3.99 3.62
CA GLY A 34 10.01 3.55 4.88
C GLY A 34 11.29 2.72 4.70
N PRO A 35 12.05 2.48 5.78
CA PRO A 35 13.39 1.90 5.75
C PRO A 35 13.41 0.36 5.59
N SER A 36 12.35 -0.23 5.03
CA SER A 36 12.22 -1.69 4.91
C SER A 36 11.91 -2.14 3.48
N GLY A 37 12.25 -1.34 2.47
CA GLY A 37 12.25 -1.82 1.08
C GLY A 37 13.46 -2.73 0.79
N ILE A 38 13.56 -3.19 -0.47
CA ILE A 38 14.58 -4.18 -0.90
C ILE A 38 15.13 -3.77 -2.26
N GLY A 39 16.45 -3.95 -2.43
CA GLY A 39 17.14 -3.80 -3.70
C GLY A 39 17.48 -2.35 -4.02
N THR A 40 18.23 -2.12 -5.09
CA THR A 40 18.66 -0.78 -5.50
C THR A 40 17.52 0.00 -6.16
N VAL A 41 17.42 1.28 -5.82
CA VAL A 41 16.47 2.23 -6.43
C VAL A 41 16.62 2.21 -7.94
N ASN A 42 15.52 1.99 -8.67
CA ASN A 42 15.49 2.06 -10.13
C ASN A 42 14.66 3.25 -10.64
N GLU A 43 14.77 3.56 -11.93
CA GLU A 43 14.05 4.68 -12.56
C GLU A 43 12.52 4.60 -12.36
N ARG A 44 11.95 3.39 -12.34
CA ARG A 44 10.52 3.19 -12.05
C ARG A 44 10.17 3.57 -10.61
N ALA A 45 11.08 3.32 -9.66
CA ALA A 45 10.91 3.75 -8.28
C ALA A 45 10.95 5.26 -8.14
N ILE A 46 11.86 5.94 -8.83
CA ILE A 46 11.91 7.41 -8.83
C ILE A 46 10.55 7.98 -9.26
N ARG A 47 10.00 7.51 -10.39
CA ARG A 47 8.67 7.92 -10.87
C ARG A 47 7.55 7.62 -9.86
N LEU A 48 7.57 6.45 -9.22
CA LEU A 48 6.56 6.09 -8.22
C LEU A 48 6.66 6.97 -6.96
N ILE A 49 7.88 7.27 -6.51
CA ILE A 49 8.15 8.10 -5.34
C ILE A 49 7.71 9.54 -5.62
N GLU A 50 8.11 10.11 -6.75
CA GLU A 50 7.69 11.45 -7.20
C GLU A 50 6.16 11.53 -7.29
N TRP A 51 5.52 10.52 -7.88
CA TRP A 51 4.07 10.46 -7.94
C TRP A 51 3.46 10.44 -6.53
N CYS A 52 4.01 9.66 -5.60
CA CYS A 52 3.52 9.63 -4.22
C CYS A 52 3.74 10.97 -3.49
N GLN A 53 4.84 11.68 -3.76
CA GLN A 53 5.11 13.01 -3.20
C GLN A 53 4.08 14.03 -3.70
N ILE A 54 3.86 14.11 -5.01
CA ILE A 54 2.91 15.04 -5.64
C ILE A 54 1.47 14.77 -5.19
N ASN A 55 1.12 13.51 -4.93
CA ASN A 55 -0.26 13.10 -4.67
C ASN A 55 -0.56 12.80 -3.19
N ASP A 56 0.38 13.09 -2.28
CA ASP A 56 0.29 12.83 -0.85
C ASP A 56 0.01 11.35 -0.48
N PHE A 57 0.78 10.42 -1.05
CA PHE A 57 0.72 8.99 -0.73
C PHE A 57 1.97 8.51 0.03
N THR A 58 1.80 7.43 0.78
CA THR A 58 2.88 6.69 1.44
C THR A 58 2.82 5.21 1.10
N ILE A 59 3.98 4.57 0.94
CA ILE A 59 4.13 3.16 0.56
C ILE A 59 4.13 2.28 1.82
N THR A 60 2.96 1.84 2.26
CA THR A 60 2.75 1.27 3.61
C THR A 60 3.62 0.05 3.94
N ASN A 61 3.82 -0.87 2.98
CA ASN A 61 4.61 -2.10 3.17
C ASN A 61 6.14 -1.87 3.14
N THR A 62 6.59 -0.61 3.09
CA THR A 62 8.01 -0.23 3.30
C THR A 62 8.28 0.29 4.72
N TRP A 63 7.24 0.57 5.51
CA TRP A 63 7.37 1.09 6.88
C TRP A 63 7.36 0.01 7.97
N SER A 64 6.80 -1.15 7.67
CA SER A 64 6.67 -2.23 8.65
C SER A 64 7.97 -3.01 8.77
N GLN A 65 8.60 -2.96 9.95
CA GLN A 65 9.73 -3.82 10.31
C GLN A 65 9.25 -5.26 10.49
N ASN A 66 9.17 -5.99 9.39
CA ASN A 66 8.77 -7.38 9.37
C ASN A 66 9.99 -8.30 9.34
N ASN A 67 9.81 -9.54 9.80
CA ASN A 67 10.77 -10.63 9.56
C ASN A 67 11.17 -10.65 8.07
N PRO A 68 12.46 -10.84 7.72
CA PRO A 68 12.95 -10.84 6.33
C PRO A 68 12.14 -11.71 5.37
N ARG A 69 11.58 -12.83 5.86
CA ARG A 69 10.70 -13.72 5.05
C ARG A 69 9.44 -13.02 4.53
N ARG A 70 8.99 -11.93 5.16
CA ARG A 70 7.75 -11.18 4.84
C ARG A 70 8.01 -9.83 4.17
N GLN A 71 9.21 -9.63 3.63
CA GLN A 71 9.59 -8.37 2.99
C GLN A 71 9.50 -8.44 1.46
N TRP A 72 9.66 -9.59 0.82
CA TRP A 72 9.58 -9.71 -0.64
C TRP A 72 8.17 -10.11 -1.08
N THR A 73 7.82 -9.74 -2.31
CA THR A 73 6.49 -9.95 -2.91
C THR A 73 6.56 -10.73 -4.21
N TRP A 74 7.76 -11.01 -4.72
CA TRP A 74 7.96 -11.78 -5.95
C TRP A 74 9.21 -12.65 -5.84
N LYS A 75 9.16 -13.87 -6.38
CA LYS A 75 10.28 -14.82 -6.48
C LYS A 75 10.53 -15.19 -7.95
N SER A 76 11.79 -15.20 -8.38
CA SER A 76 12.11 -15.70 -9.72
C SER A 76 11.96 -17.23 -9.80
N PRO A 77 11.80 -17.79 -11.02
CA PRO A 77 11.81 -19.24 -11.22
C PRO A 77 13.05 -19.89 -10.60
N GLY A 78 12.85 -20.92 -9.79
CA GLY A 78 13.92 -21.58 -9.03
C GLY A 78 14.44 -20.78 -7.83
N ASP A 79 13.71 -19.75 -7.37
CA ASP A 79 14.03 -18.93 -6.20
C ASP A 79 15.43 -18.28 -6.24
N ARG A 80 15.91 -17.95 -7.45
CA ARG A 80 17.25 -17.34 -7.66
C ARG A 80 17.36 -15.92 -7.13
N SER A 81 16.22 -15.24 -7.04
CA SER A 81 16.13 -13.84 -6.62
C SER A 81 14.73 -13.54 -6.11
N ARG A 82 14.66 -12.61 -5.16
CA ARG A 82 13.42 -12.14 -4.56
C ARG A 82 13.38 -10.61 -4.65
N ASN A 83 12.22 -10.07 -4.99
CA ASN A 83 12.03 -8.62 -5.11
C ASN A 83 10.79 -8.18 -4.33
N LYS A 84 10.73 -6.89 -4.00
CA LYS A 84 9.51 -6.20 -3.57
C LYS A 84 9.07 -5.32 -4.73
N ILE A 85 7.98 -5.68 -5.39
CA ILE A 85 7.42 -4.96 -6.55
C ILE A 85 5.91 -4.72 -6.43
N ASP A 86 5.27 -5.39 -5.48
CA ASP A 86 3.87 -5.21 -5.15
C ASP A 86 3.77 -4.28 -3.93
N TYR A 87 2.96 -3.23 -4.06
CA TYR A 87 2.87 -2.19 -3.03
C TYR A 87 1.43 -1.91 -2.63
N ILE A 88 1.29 -1.36 -1.43
CA ILE A 88 0.03 -0.82 -0.92
C ILE A 88 0.28 0.63 -0.54
N LEU A 89 -0.28 1.54 -1.32
CA LEU A 89 -0.20 2.98 -1.12
C LEU A 89 -1.46 3.46 -0.42
N ILE A 90 -1.31 4.40 0.51
CA ILE A 90 -2.44 5.10 1.14
C ILE A 90 -2.15 6.59 1.21
N GLN A 91 -3.19 7.43 1.15
CA GLN A 91 -3.00 8.86 1.37
C GLN A 91 -2.38 9.11 2.76
N LYS A 92 -1.38 10.00 2.83
CA LYS A 92 -0.57 10.32 4.02
C LYS A 92 -1.43 10.65 5.24
N ARG A 93 -2.50 11.43 5.06
CA ARG A 93 -3.49 11.78 6.11
C ARG A 93 -4.14 10.57 6.80
N PHE A 94 -4.19 9.41 6.15
CA PHE A 94 -4.76 8.18 6.70
C PHE A 94 -3.69 7.16 7.10
N ARG A 95 -2.40 7.48 7.04
CA ARG A 95 -1.32 6.53 7.34
C ARG A 95 -1.43 5.91 8.73
N ASN A 96 -1.91 6.68 9.72
CA ASN A 96 -2.07 6.20 11.10
C ASN A 96 -3.19 5.15 11.26
N ALA A 97 -4.06 5.00 10.25
CA ALA A 97 -5.03 3.91 10.21
C ALA A 97 -4.35 2.56 9.94
N VAL A 98 -3.20 2.54 9.29
CA VAL A 98 -2.45 1.31 8.98
C VAL A 98 -1.83 0.76 10.26
N LYS A 99 -2.18 -0.47 10.61
CA LYS A 99 -1.62 -1.20 11.75
C LYS A 99 -0.43 -2.06 11.38
N THR A 100 -0.53 -2.76 10.24
CA THR A 100 0.55 -3.60 9.72
C THR A 100 0.41 -3.72 8.21
N SER A 101 1.54 -3.73 7.49
CA SER A 101 1.56 -3.99 6.05
C SER A 101 2.73 -4.93 5.71
N LYS A 102 2.46 -6.10 5.12
CA LYS A 102 3.46 -7.18 4.97
C LYS A 102 3.09 -8.16 3.85
N SER A 103 4.07 -8.89 3.33
CA SER A 103 3.78 -10.03 2.44
C SER A 103 3.42 -11.30 3.22
N LEU A 104 2.71 -12.21 2.55
CA LEU A 104 2.19 -13.46 3.10
C LEU A 104 2.78 -14.68 2.36
N PRO A 105 4.08 -15.00 2.57
CA PRO A 105 4.75 -16.11 1.87
C PRO A 105 4.18 -17.50 2.18
N GLY A 106 3.37 -17.63 3.23
CA GLY A 106 2.67 -18.88 3.58
C GLY A 106 1.30 -19.04 2.92
N ALA A 107 0.87 -18.08 2.10
CA ALA A 107 -0.34 -18.22 1.30
C ALA A 107 -0.02 -19.09 0.08
N ASP A 108 -0.76 -20.18 -0.10
CA ASP A 108 -0.66 -21.02 -1.29
C ASP A 108 -1.53 -20.44 -2.40
N CYS A 109 -0.89 -19.82 -3.40
CA CYS A 109 -1.57 -19.11 -4.50
C CYS A 109 -1.12 -19.57 -5.89
N GLY A 110 -0.23 -20.56 -5.99
CA GLY A 110 0.28 -21.04 -7.28
C GLY A 110 1.01 -20.00 -8.15
N SER A 111 1.42 -18.86 -7.57
CA SER A 111 2.07 -17.75 -8.28
C SER A 111 3.52 -17.56 -7.81
N ASP A 112 4.31 -16.93 -8.69
CA ASP A 112 5.59 -16.32 -8.37
C ASP A 112 5.43 -15.01 -7.57
N HIS A 113 4.24 -14.40 -7.57
CA HIS A 113 3.87 -13.31 -6.67
C HIS A 113 3.36 -13.85 -5.32
N ILE A 114 3.74 -13.13 -4.27
CA ILE A 114 3.32 -13.35 -2.89
C ILE A 114 2.30 -12.26 -2.52
N PRO A 115 1.10 -12.64 -2.06
CA PRO A 115 0.10 -11.67 -1.64
C PRO A 115 0.62 -10.69 -0.60
N VAL A 116 0.27 -9.43 -0.77
CA VAL A 116 0.50 -8.37 0.21
C VAL A 116 -0.78 -8.10 1.00
N MET A 117 -0.64 -7.96 2.31
CA MET A 117 -1.74 -7.70 3.24
C MET A 117 -1.46 -6.42 3.99
N CYS A 118 -2.46 -5.53 4.02
CA CYS A 118 -2.50 -4.38 4.90
C CYS A 118 -3.68 -4.51 5.86
N LYS A 119 -3.41 -4.36 7.17
CA LYS A 119 -4.43 -4.26 8.21
C LYS A 119 -4.62 -2.79 8.54
N PHE A 120 -5.83 -2.29 8.41
CA PHE A 120 -6.21 -0.93 8.76
C PHE A 120 -7.29 -0.90 9.85
N GLN A 121 -7.31 0.16 10.64
CA GLN A 121 -8.33 0.44 11.65
C GLN A 121 -8.93 1.81 11.35
N ILE A 122 -10.24 1.85 11.12
CA ILE A 122 -10.99 3.06 10.78
C ILE A 122 -12.16 3.23 11.75
N MET A 123 -12.52 4.49 12.03
CA MET A 123 -13.73 4.83 12.76
C MET A 123 -14.79 5.28 11.76
N LEU A 124 -15.89 4.52 11.67
CA LEU A 124 -16.99 4.84 10.78
C LEU A 124 -18.01 5.75 11.49
N LYS A 125 -18.54 6.74 10.76
CA LYS A 125 -19.65 7.56 11.26
C LYS A 125 -20.91 6.70 11.37
N LYS A 126 -21.55 6.69 12.54
CA LYS A 126 -22.87 6.06 12.71
C LYS A 126 -23.90 6.82 11.88
N LEU A 127 -24.53 6.14 10.91
CA LEU A 127 -25.66 6.70 10.18
C LEU A 127 -26.89 6.69 11.10
N ARG A 128 -27.47 7.85 11.39
CA ARG A 128 -28.78 7.92 12.05
C ARG A 128 -29.84 7.64 11.00
N ARG A 129 -30.71 6.65 11.23
CA ARG A 129 -31.93 6.48 10.42
C ARG A 129 -32.73 7.78 10.48
N ALA A 130 -33.14 8.29 9.33
CA ALA A 130 -34.15 9.35 9.28
C ALA A 130 -35.39 8.85 10.05
N LYS A 131 -35.96 9.69 10.92
CA LYS A 131 -37.26 9.37 11.52
C LYS A 131 -38.24 9.21 10.37
N ALA A 132 -38.93 8.07 10.31
CA ALA A 132 -40.06 7.93 9.40
C ALA A 132 -41.06 9.03 9.76
N ASN A 133 -41.40 9.90 8.80
CA ASN A 133 -42.51 10.80 9.00
C ASN A 133 -43.76 9.93 9.25
N PRO A 134 -44.55 10.22 10.30
CA PRO A 134 -45.83 9.56 10.47
C PRO A 134 -46.62 9.74 9.17
N LYS A 135 -47.11 8.65 8.60
CA LYS A 135 -48.16 8.76 7.58
C LYS A 135 -49.40 9.22 8.31
N PHE A 136 -49.82 10.46 8.03
CA PHE A 136 -51.14 10.96 8.41
C PHE A 136 -52.21 10.18 7.65
#